data_AF-A0A5B7TJA6-F1
#
_entry.id   AF-A0A5B7TJA6-F1
#
_cell.length_a   1.000
_cell.length_b   1.000
_cell.length_c   1.000
_cell.angle_alpha   90.00
_cell.angle_beta   90.00
_cell.angle_gamma   90.00
#
_symmetry.space_group_name_H-M   'P 1'
#
loop_
_entity.id
_entity.type
_entity.pdbx_description
1 polymer ?
#
loop_
_entity_poly.entity_id
_entity_poly.type
_entity_poly.pdbx_seq_one_letter_code
_entity_poly.pdbx_strand_id
1 'polypeptide(L)'
;MGKKKNQNIIEMGLVNKNIERVTVTNNKYAGKYTIIDKKTIERFTNIILEATDVKKSLNIDSDFTFDFYDETKNIASFKYIAGIDEKDTANLIDSKGRLYHIDTSIEDEFINRLMKKNSYKHVREYYESLLSRIFEKINAKKGDVVIVDITKDYIVTRSITSIEQKKIIESIDKEGINIKTPKENEEYDYFIKIDTRKYNDTSCKTYITVTDKFKAKVTYVIEGNYTNSGWSYYIKFK
;
A
#
# COMPACT_ATOMS: atom_id res chain seq x y z
N MET A 1 6.58 31.26 -13.67
CA MET A 1 7.81 30.47 -13.95
C MET A 1 7.38 29.02 -14.12
N GLY A 2 7.55 28.42 -15.30
CA GLY A 2 7.27 26.99 -15.48
C GLY A 2 8.25 26.14 -14.68
N LYS A 3 7.79 25.07 -14.04
CA LYS A 3 8.68 24.10 -13.38
C LYS A 3 9.60 23.47 -14.43
N LYS A 4 10.87 23.27 -14.07
CA LYS A 4 11.87 22.66 -14.97
C LYS A 4 11.51 21.19 -15.16
N LYS A 5 11.37 20.76 -16.42
CA LYS A 5 11.11 19.35 -16.75
C LYS A 5 12.36 18.49 -16.47
N ASN A 6 12.14 17.27 -16.00
CA ASN A 6 13.17 16.31 -15.63
C ASN A 6 13.79 15.67 -16.87
N GLN A 7 15.09 15.88 -17.07
CA GLN A 7 15.80 15.40 -18.26
C GLN A 7 15.84 13.88 -18.36
N ASN A 8 15.99 13.18 -17.24
CA ASN A 8 16.01 11.70 -17.21
C ASN A 8 14.70 11.12 -17.75
N ILE A 9 13.58 11.76 -17.42
CA ILE A 9 12.25 11.35 -17.86
C ILE A 9 11.99 11.74 -19.31
N ILE A 10 12.48 12.90 -19.76
CA ILE A 10 12.43 13.31 -21.17
C ILE A 10 13.11 12.28 -22.07
N GLU A 11 14.29 11.80 -21.65
CA GLU A 11 15.08 10.78 -22.37
C GLU A 11 14.35 9.44 -22.50
N MET A 12 13.34 9.15 -21.67
CA MET A 12 12.48 7.98 -21.80
C MET A 12 11.48 8.10 -22.97
N GLY A 13 11.39 9.27 -23.61
CA GLY A 13 10.56 9.48 -24.79
C GLY A 13 9.18 10.06 -24.51
N LEU A 14 8.87 10.48 -23.27
CA LEU A 14 7.57 11.05 -22.91
C LEU A 14 7.25 12.39 -23.60
N VAL A 15 8.25 13.13 -24.09
CA VAL A 15 8.05 14.42 -24.79
C VAL A 15 8.00 14.28 -26.31
N ASN A 16 8.64 13.24 -26.86
CA ASN A 16 8.90 13.11 -28.29
C ASN A 16 7.93 12.14 -28.99
N LYS A 17 7.01 11.54 -28.24
CA LYS A 17 6.08 10.52 -28.73
C LYS A 17 4.64 10.99 -28.58
N ASN A 18 3.80 10.62 -29.55
CA ASN A 18 2.37 10.84 -29.48
C ASN A 18 1.77 9.85 -28.47
N ILE A 19 1.73 10.22 -27.19
CA ILE A 19 1.11 9.38 -26.17
C ILE A 19 -0.39 9.33 -26.45
N GLU A 20 -0.85 8.18 -26.91
CA GLU A 20 -2.27 7.97 -27.23
C GLU A 20 -3.05 7.48 -26.01
N ARG A 21 -2.34 6.85 -25.07
CA ARG A 21 -2.96 6.24 -23.90
C ARG A 21 -2.03 6.19 -22.71
N VAL A 22 -2.58 6.50 -21.53
CA VAL A 22 -1.98 6.19 -20.23
C VAL A 22 -2.84 5.16 -19.51
N THR A 23 -2.22 4.11 -19.01
CA THR A 23 -2.86 3.15 -18.11
C THR A 23 -2.40 3.42 -16.68
N VAL A 24 -3.36 3.45 -15.75
CA VAL A 24 -3.11 3.42 -14.31
C VAL A 24 -3.64 2.09 -13.78
N THR A 25 -2.73 1.22 -13.36
CA THR A 25 -3.04 -0.09 -12.80
C THR A 25 -2.92 -0.03 -11.29
N ASN A 26 -3.95 -0.47 -10.57
CA ASN A 26 -3.87 -0.70 -9.12
C ASN A 26 -3.13 -2.02 -8.88
N ASN A 27 -2.05 -1.99 -8.09
CA ASN A 27 -1.22 -3.17 -7.85
C ASN A 27 -1.77 -4.05 -6.72
N LYS A 28 -2.72 -3.56 -5.92
CA LYS A 28 -3.30 -4.26 -4.78
C LYS A 28 -4.53 -5.07 -5.15
N TYR A 29 -5.27 -4.70 -6.19
CA TYR A 29 -6.43 -5.46 -6.66
C TYR A 29 -6.66 -5.25 -8.14
N ALA A 30 -7.49 -6.11 -8.73
CA ALA A 30 -7.89 -6.00 -10.13
C ALA A 30 -8.65 -4.69 -10.38
N GLY A 31 -7.90 -3.65 -10.78
CA GLY A 31 -8.41 -2.33 -11.10
C GLY A 31 -7.46 -1.67 -12.08
N LYS A 32 -7.98 -1.35 -13.27
CA LYS A 32 -7.21 -0.68 -14.32
C LYS A 32 -8.06 0.44 -14.89
N TYR A 33 -7.43 1.60 -15.05
CA TYR A 33 -8.03 2.76 -15.66
C TYR A 33 -7.19 3.26 -16.81
N THR A 34 -7.88 3.63 -17.88
CA THR A 34 -7.26 3.97 -19.15
C THR A 34 -7.66 5.40 -19.50
N ILE A 35 -6.67 6.26 -19.65
CA ILE A 35 -6.82 7.64 -20.11
C ILE A 35 -6.53 7.67 -21.61
N ILE A 36 -7.50 8.14 -22.41
CA ILE A 36 -7.37 8.38 -23.86
C ILE A 36 -7.65 9.84 -24.25
N ASP A 37 -8.21 10.64 -23.34
CA ASP A 37 -8.44 12.06 -23.59
C ASP A 37 -7.11 12.82 -23.63
N LYS A 38 -6.81 13.47 -24.77
CA LYS A 38 -5.52 14.10 -25.02
C LYS A 38 -5.16 15.18 -23.99
N LYS A 39 -6.12 16.01 -23.58
CA LYS A 39 -5.89 17.05 -22.57
C LYS A 39 -5.51 16.44 -21.22
N THR A 40 -6.19 15.35 -20.87
CA THR A 40 -5.96 14.62 -19.62
C THR A 40 -4.62 13.86 -19.65
N ILE A 41 -4.24 13.28 -20.78
CA ILE A 41 -2.91 12.70 -21.00
C ILE A 41 -1.81 13.77 -20.85
N GLU A 42 -2.01 14.94 -21.45
CA GLU A 42 -1.04 16.04 -21.39
C GLU A 42 -0.82 16.51 -19.95
N ARG A 43 -1.90 16.71 -19.18
CA ARG A 43 -1.80 17.07 -17.75
C ARG A 43 -1.07 15.98 -16.95
N PHE A 44 -1.46 14.72 -17.10
CA PHE A 44 -0.80 13.60 -16.42
C PHE A 44 0.70 13.53 -16.76
N THR A 45 1.03 13.65 -18.05
CA THR A 45 2.41 13.61 -18.55
C THR A 45 3.23 14.79 -18.02
N ASN A 46 2.65 15.99 -17.97
CA ASN A 46 3.34 17.16 -17.40
C ASN A 46 3.67 16.97 -15.92
N ILE A 47 2.78 16.37 -15.12
CA ILE A 47 3.09 16.05 -13.71
C ILE A 47 4.29 15.09 -13.61
N ILE A 48 4.32 14.04 -14.44
CA ILE A 48 5.46 13.09 -14.47
C ILE A 48 6.74 13.79 -14.95
N LEU A 49 6.66 14.67 -15.94
CA LEU A 49 7.81 15.42 -16.43
C LEU A 49 8.34 16.42 -15.40
N GLU A 50 7.53 16.87 -14.45
CA GLU A 50 7.95 17.78 -13.38
C GLU A 50 8.58 17.07 -12.17
N ALA A 51 8.75 15.74 -12.24
CA ALA A 51 9.29 14.98 -11.12
C ALA A 51 10.71 15.43 -10.74
N THR A 52 11.00 15.47 -9.44
CA THR A 52 12.32 15.79 -8.92
C THR A 52 13.08 14.52 -8.56
N ASP A 53 14.36 14.43 -8.96
CA ASP A 53 15.21 13.31 -8.53
C ASP A 53 15.41 13.35 -7.00
N VAL A 54 15.29 12.19 -6.35
CA VAL A 54 15.47 12.05 -4.90
C VAL A 54 16.34 10.84 -4.58
N LYS A 55 16.86 10.77 -3.35
CA LYS A 55 17.75 9.68 -2.92
C LYS A 55 17.10 8.75 -1.90
N LYS A 56 16.11 9.24 -1.17
CA LYS A 56 15.42 8.46 -0.12
C LYS A 56 14.27 7.68 -0.75
N SER A 57 14.18 6.41 -0.41
CA SER A 57 13.06 5.53 -0.79
C SER A 57 12.60 4.78 0.44
N LEU A 58 11.31 4.47 0.50
CA LEU A 58 10.75 3.59 1.51
C LEU A 58 10.70 2.17 0.94
N ASN A 59 11.08 1.17 1.73
CA ASN A 59 10.99 -0.24 1.36
C ASN A 59 9.53 -0.74 1.44
N ILE A 60 8.64 -0.15 0.64
CA ILE A 60 7.20 -0.44 0.61
C ILE A 60 6.73 -0.73 -0.82
N ASP A 61 5.65 -1.49 -0.94
CA ASP A 61 5.05 -1.80 -2.23
C ASP A 61 4.37 -0.59 -2.85
N SER A 62 4.56 -0.40 -4.16
CA SER A 62 3.86 0.61 -4.94
C SER A 62 2.37 0.30 -5.04
N ASP A 63 1.53 1.29 -4.75
CA ASP A 63 0.08 1.21 -4.89
C ASP A 63 -0.36 1.12 -6.36
N PHE A 64 0.35 1.81 -7.26
CA PHE A 64 -0.03 1.94 -8.67
C PHE A 64 1.14 1.71 -9.63
N THR A 65 0.80 1.35 -10.85
CA THR A 65 1.71 1.34 -12.00
C THR A 65 1.14 2.25 -13.09
N PHE A 66 1.95 3.19 -13.57
CA PHE A 66 1.62 4.09 -14.67
C PHE A 66 2.34 3.64 -15.93
N ASP A 67 1.59 3.30 -16.97
CA ASP A 67 2.12 2.85 -18.25
C ASP A 67 1.70 3.80 -19.38
N PHE A 68 2.67 4.29 -20.13
CA PHE A 68 2.49 5.21 -21.26
C PHE A 68 2.60 4.45 -22.57
N TYR A 69 1.66 4.66 -23.48
CA TYR A 69 1.59 3.96 -24.76
C TYR A 69 1.52 4.91 -25.96
N ASP A 70 2.26 4.54 -27.00
CA ASP A 70 2.17 5.03 -28.37
C ASP A 70 1.66 3.84 -29.19
N GLU A 71 0.40 3.90 -29.62
CA GLU A 71 -0.36 2.76 -30.13
C GLU A 71 -0.33 1.54 -29.18
N THR A 72 0.32 0.45 -29.60
CA THR A 72 0.49 -0.80 -28.84
C THR A 72 1.78 -0.86 -28.05
N LYS A 73 2.73 0.06 -28.31
CA LYS A 73 4.06 0.04 -27.72
C LYS A 73 4.05 0.77 -26.37
N ASN A 74 4.46 0.06 -25.31
CA ASN A 74 4.78 0.70 -24.04
C ASN A 74 6.06 1.54 -24.19
N ILE A 75 5.97 2.83 -23.88
CA ILE A 75 7.06 3.81 -23.98
C ILE A 75 7.78 3.95 -22.64
N ALA A 76 7.01 4.02 -21.55
CA ALA A 76 7.52 4.20 -20.21
C ALA A 76 6.58 3.57 -19.19
N SER A 77 7.17 3.07 -18.10
CA SER A 77 6.46 2.52 -16.96
C SER A 77 7.03 3.08 -15.67
N PHE A 78 6.15 3.45 -14.75
CA PHE A 78 6.53 3.94 -13.42
C PHE A 78 5.72 3.23 -12.35
N LYS A 79 6.37 2.85 -11.26
CA LYS A 79 5.73 2.47 -10.00
C LYS A 79 5.46 3.73 -9.20
N TYR A 80 4.28 3.81 -8.60
CA TYR A 80 3.86 4.95 -7.78
C TYR A 80 3.36 4.51 -6.41
N ILE A 81 3.78 5.21 -5.37
CA ILE A 81 3.38 4.99 -3.97
C ILE A 81 2.55 6.20 -3.53
N ALA A 82 1.30 5.97 -3.16
CA ALA A 82 0.38 7.03 -2.74
C ALA A 82 0.57 7.38 -1.25
N GLY A 83 0.28 8.62 -0.89
CA GLY A 83 0.32 9.14 0.48
C GLY A 83 1.72 9.54 0.98
N ILE A 84 2.71 9.66 0.09
CA ILE A 84 4.03 10.19 0.42
C ILE A 84 4.06 11.69 0.09
N ASP A 85 3.94 12.51 1.14
CA ASP A 85 4.00 13.98 1.04
C ASP A 85 5.42 14.55 1.25
N GLU A 86 6.34 13.74 1.76
CA GLU A 86 7.73 14.14 2.01
C GLU A 86 8.48 14.33 0.69
N LYS A 87 8.79 15.60 0.34
CA LYS A 87 9.41 15.98 -0.94
C LYS A 87 10.79 15.38 -1.20
N ASP A 88 11.49 14.95 -0.16
CA ASP A 88 12.79 14.29 -0.25
C ASP A 88 12.69 12.77 -0.45
N THR A 89 11.47 12.22 -0.38
CA THR A 89 11.17 10.79 -0.41
C THR A 89 10.50 10.40 -1.72
N ALA A 90 10.99 9.33 -2.33
CA ALA A 90 10.49 8.84 -3.61
C ALA A 90 9.05 8.34 -3.50
N ASN A 91 8.18 8.88 -4.35
CA ASN A 91 6.83 8.38 -4.57
C ASN A 91 6.61 7.89 -6.01
N LEU A 92 7.58 8.09 -6.89
CA LEU A 92 7.60 7.62 -8.27
C LEU A 92 8.93 6.94 -8.59
N ILE A 93 8.89 5.75 -9.18
CA ILE A 93 10.08 4.94 -9.46
C ILE A 93 9.98 4.45 -10.90
N ASP A 94 10.99 4.73 -11.74
CA ASP A 94 10.98 4.26 -13.13
C ASP A 94 11.37 2.78 -13.27
N SER A 95 11.24 2.26 -14.49
CA SER A 95 11.59 0.87 -14.82
C SER A 95 13.08 0.53 -14.64
N LYS A 96 13.96 1.53 -14.52
CA LYS A 96 15.40 1.36 -14.23
C LYS A 96 15.72 1.51 -12.74
N GLY A 97 14.71 1.74 -11.90
CA GLY A 97 14.87 1.92 -10.46
C GLY A 97 15.33 3.32 -10.05
N ARG A 98 15.30 4.32 -10.94
CA ARG A 98 15.59 5.71 -10.57
C ARG A 98 14.41 6.26 -9.75
N LEU A 99 14.76 7.07 -8.76
CA LEU A 99 13.86 7.53 -7.72
C LEU A 99 13.47 8.99 -7.98
N TYR A 100 12.17 9.23 -8.02
CA TYR A 100 11.61 10.57 -8.21
C TYR A 100 10.52 10.87 -7.20
N HIS A 101 10.28 12.15 -7.00
CA HIS A 101 9.13 12.67 -6.28
C HIS A 101 8.29 13.53 -7.23
N ILE A 102 6.98 13.26 -7.28
CA ILE A 102 5.98 14.08 -7.96
C ILE A 102 4.99 14.64 -6.95
N ASP A 103 4.34 15.74 -7.34
CA ASP A 103 3.32 16.39 -6.55
C ASP A 103 2.10 15.48 -6.33
N THR A 104 1.54 15.49 -5.11
CA THR A 104 0.41 14.63 -4.72
C THR A 104 -0.93 15.06 -5.32
N SER A 105 -1.00 16.19 -6.03
CA SER A 105 -2.17 16.57 -6.85
C SER A 105 -2.58 15.51 -7.88
N ILE A 106 -1.64 14.65 -8.30
CA ILE A 106 -1.96 13.48 -9.14
C ILE A 106 -2.94 12.54 -8.45
N GLU A 107 -2.91 12.47 -7.11
CA GLU A 107 -3.80 11.62 -6.34
C GLU A 107 -5.25 12.10 -6.46
N ASP A 108 -5.46 13.39 -6.24
CA ASP A 108 -6.78 14.01 -6.29
C ASP A 108 -7.39 13.96 -7.70
N GLU A 109 -6.59 14.21 -8.73
CA GLU A 109 -7.10 14.27 -10.10
C GLU A 109 -7.32 12.87 -10.73
N PHE A 110 -6.45 11.89 -10.41
CA PHE A 110 -6.42 10.62 -11.16
C PHE A 110 -6.62 9.37 -10.32
N ILE A 111 -6.18 9.37 -9.06
CA ILE A 111 -6.00 8.13 -8.27
C ILE A 111 -7.12 7.93 -7.26
N ASN A 112 -7.67 8.99 -6.67
CA ASN A 112 -8.71 8.89 -5.65
C ASN A 112 -9.95 8.14 -6.15
N ARG A 113 -10.31 8.24 -7.45
CA ARG A 113 -11.39 7.45 -8.05
C ARG A 113 -11.07 5.95 -8.19
N LEU A 114 -9.78 5.62 -8.25
CA LEU A 114 -9.29 4.25 -8.37
C LEU A 114 -9.13 3.59 -7.01
N MET A 115 -8.78 4.38 -5.99
CA MET A 115 -8.80 3.94 -4.62
C MET A 115 -10.23 3.87 -4.10
N LYS A 116 -10.58 2.77 -3.44
CA LYS A 116 -11.75 2.74 -2.55
C LYS A 116 -11.41 3.41 -1.21
N LYS A 117 -10.65 4.52 -1.25
CA LYS A 117 -10.12 5.21 -0.07
C LYS A 117 -11.29 5.59 0.83
N ASN A 118 -11.16 5.33 2.13
CA ASN A 118 -12.20 5.62 3.12
C ASN A 118 -13.58 4.96 2.87
N SER A 119 -13.64 3.91 2.03
CA SER A 119 -14.86 3.08 1.92
C SER A 119 -15.19 2.36 3.22
N TYR A 120 -14.23 2.33 4.14
CA TYR A 120 -14.35 1.74 5.45
C TYR A 120 -13.82 2.71 6.50
N LYS A 121 -14.56 2.78 7.61
CA LYS A 121 -14.15 3.47 8.83
C LYS A 121 -13.43 2.49 9.75
N HIS A 122 -12.74 3.03 10.74
CA HIS A 122 -12.14 2.28 11.84
C HIS A 122 -11.12 1.19 11.44
N VAL A 123 -10.51 1.33 10.26
CA VAL A 123 -9.57 0.34 9.70
C VAL A 123 -8.30 0.22 10.55
N ARG A 124 -7.82 1.35 11.08
CA ARG A 124 -6.65 1.37 11.96
C ARG A 124 -6.96 0.65 13.27
N GLU A 125 -8.05 1.05 13.93
CA GLU A 125 -8.53 0.48 15.18
C GLU A 125 -8.83 -1.01 15.05
N TYR A 126 -9.31 -1.44 13.87
CA TYR A 126 -9.51 -2.83 13.52
C TYR A 126 -8.19 -3.62 13.63
N TYR A 127 -7.16 -3.24 12.87
CA TYR A 127 -5.89 -3.95 12.89
C TYR A 127 -5.19 -3.89 14.25
N GLU A 128 -5.15 -2.70 14.88
CA GLU A 128 -4.51 -2.50 16.18
C GLU A 128 -5.12 -3.42 17.24
N SER A 129 -6.45 -3.44 17.34
CA SER A 129 -7.16 -4.26 18.33
C SER A 129 -7.04 -5.76 18.00
N LEU A 130 -7.08 -6.13 16.72
CA LEU A 130 -6.99 -7.51 16.26
C LEU A 130 -5.63 -8.13 16.57
N LEU A 131 -4.55 -7.41 16.24
CA LEU A 131 -3.18 -7.85 16.46
C LEU A 131 -2.84 -7.89 17.94
N SER A 132 -3.29 -6.90 18.72
CA SER A 132 -3.16 -6.92 20.18
C SER A 132 -3.71 -8.21 20.79
N ARG A 133 -4.91 -8.62 20.33
CA ARG A 133 -5.56 -9.85 20.77
C ARG A 133 -4.80 -11.11 20.37
N ILE A 134 -4.21 -11.12 19.17
CA ILE A 134 -3.37 -12.23 18.71
C ILE A 134 -2.08 -12.32 19.51
N PHE A 135 -1.42 -11.20 19.79
CA PHE A 135 -0.19 -11.16 20.59
C PHE A 135 -0.42 -11.70 21.99
N GLU A 136 -1.55 -11.37 22.63
CA GLU A 136 -1.95 -12.00 23.90
C GLU A 136 -2.13 -13.51 23.74
N LYS A 137 -2.81 -13.94 22.66
CA LYS A 137 -3.15 -15.34 22.46
C LYS A 137 -1.93 -16.23 22.23
N ILE A 138 -0.92 -15.72 21.52
CA ILE A 138 0.33 -16.43 21.25
C ILE A 138 1.38 -16.21 22.35
N ASN A 139 1.04 -15.39 23.35
CA ASN A 139 1.93 -14.99 24.45
C ASN A 139 3.26 -14.39 23.94
N ALA A 140 3.16 -13.50 22.95
CA ALA A 140 4.31 -12.77 22.42
C ALA A 140 4.93 -11.91 23.51
N LYS A 141 6.26 -11.92 23.61
CA LYS A 141 7.04 -11.31 24.68
C LYS A 141 7.86 -10.13 24.16
N LYS A 142 8.26 -9.28 25.10
CA LYS A 142 9.25 -8.23 24.84
C LYS A 142 10.50 -8.81 24.17
N GLY A 143 10.93 -8.18 23.07
CA GLY A 143 12.08 -8.61 22.28
C GLY A 143 11.76 -9.59 21.16
N ASP A 144 10.58 -10.21 21.14
CA ASP A 144 10.17 -11.08 20.04
C ASP A 144 10.08 -10.27 18.74
N VAL A 145 10.53 -10.87 17.64
CA VAL A 145 10.36 -10.30 16.30
C VAL A 145 9.10 -10.88 15.67
N VAL A 146 8.12 -10.01 15.41
CA VAL A 146 6.83 -10.40 14.83
C VAL A 146 6.66 -9.77 13.47
N ILE A 147 6.58 -10.61 12.43
CA ILE A 147 6.27 -10.15 11.08
C ILE A 147 4.77 -10.18 10.89
N VAL A 148 4.19 -9.06 10.46
CA VAL A 148 2.76 -8.95 10.14
C VAL A 148 2.57 -8.71 8.65
N ASP A 149 1.88 -9.65 8.00
CA ASP A 149 1.51 -9.60 6.58
C ASP A 149 0.01 -9.37 6.43
N ILE A 150 -0.35 -8.14 6.04
CA ILE A 150 -1.71 -7.76 5.63
C ILE A 150 -1.85 -7.59 4.12
N THR A 151 -0.80 -7.89 3.33
CA THR A 151 -0.79 -7.63 1.88
C THR A 151 -1.88 -8.40 1.13
N LYS A 152 -2.27 -9.56 1.64
CA LYS A 152 -3.34 -10.40 1.09
C LYS A 152 -4.72 -10.12 1.70
N ASP A 153 -4.82 -9.17 2.62
CA ASP A 153 -6.07 -8.76 3.24
C ASP A 153 -6.84 -7.75 2.38
N TYR A 154 -7.13 -8.13 1.13
CA TYR A 154 -7.59 -7.23 0.07
C TYR A 154 -8.90 -6.51 0.39
N ILE A 155 -9.80 -7.12 1.19
CA ILE A 155 -11.09 -6.52 1.52
C ILE A 155 -10.90 -5.20 2.26
N VAL A 156 -9.96 -5.17 3.21
CA VAL A 156 -9.71 -4.02 4.06
C VAL A 156 -8.62 -3.14 3.44
N THR A 157 -7.51 -3.73 3.00
CA THR A 157 -6.37 -2.97 2.46
C THR A 157 -6.66 -2.17 1.20
N ARG A 158 -7.72 -2.51 0.43
CA ARG A 158 -8.14 -1.70 -0.73
C ARG A 158 -8.62 -0.28 -0.38
N SER A 159 -8.93 -0.01 0.89
CA SER A 159 -9.35 1.33 1.35
C SER A 159 -8.22 2.17 1.95
N ILE A 160 -6.99 1.65 1.99
CA ILE A 160 -5.81 2.32 2.56
C ILE A 160 -4.55 2.15 1.67
N THR A 161 -3.71 3.16 1.65
CA THR A 161 -2.43 3.22 0.94
C THR A 161 -1.37 2.31 1.57
N SER A 162 -0.29 2.00 0.83
CA SER A 162 0.80 1.16 1.36
C SER A 162 1.51 1.84 2.54
N ILE A 163 1.60 3.17 2.52
CA ILE A 163 2.15 3.94 3.62
C ILE A 163 1.25 3.91 4.86
N GLU A 164 -0.08 3.98 4.69
CA GLU A 164 -1.03 3.82 5.81
C GLU A 164 -0.95 2.42 6.42
N GLN A 165 -0.85 1.38 5.58
CA GLN A 165 -0.62 0.01 6.06
C GLN A 165 0.63 -0.08 6.93
N LYS A 166 1.76 0.45 6.45
CA LYS A 166 3.01 0.48 7.20
C LYS A 166 2.84 1.23 8.53
N LYS A 167 2.26 2.43 8.52
CA LYS A 167 2.01 3.23 9.73
C LYS A 167 1.11 2.51 10.75
N ILE A 168 0.09 1.79 10.29
CA ILE A 168 -0.79 0.99 11.17
C ILE A 168 -0.01 -0.14 11.82
N ILE A 169 0.84 -0.85 11.07
CA ILE A 169 1.63 -1.96 11.63
C ILE A 169 2.67 -1.43 12.62
N GLU A 170 3.33 -0.31 12.31
CA GLU A 170 4.32 0.34 13.18
C GLU A 170 3.68 0.99 14.43
N SER A 171 2.40 1.38 14.39
CA SER A 171 1.73 2.02 15.53
C SER A 171 1.29 1.05 16.62
N ILE A 172 1.41 -0.26 16.39
CA ILE A 172 1.02 -1.29 17.35
C ILE A 172 2.15 -1.42 18.36
N ASP A 173 2.24 -0.47 19.27
CA ASP A 173 3.16 -0.55 20.38
C ASP A 173 2.61 -1.53 21.42
N LYS A 174 3.25 -2.69 21.52
CA LYS A 174 3.01 -3.62 22.62
C LYS A 174 4.33 -3.96 23.30
N GLU A 175 4.58 -3.35 24.45
CA GLU A 175 5.52 -3.80 25.48
C GLU A 175 6.95 -4.14 24.98
N GLY A 176 7.39 -3.52 23.88
CA GLY A 176 8.70 -3.78 23.27
C GLY A 176 8.77 -5.03 22.37
N ILE A 177 7.65 -5.46 21.79
CA ILE A 177 7.62 -6.39 20.64
C ILE A 177 8.12 -5.65 19.39
N ASN A 178 9.02 -6.26 18.64
CA ASN A 178 9.56 -5.69 17.40
C ASN A 178 8.70 -6.12 16.21
N ILE A 179 7.73 -5.28 15.84
CA ILE A 179 6.83 -5.55 14.73
C ILE A 179 7.47 -5.08 13.42
N LYS A 180 7.46 -5.96 12.43
CA LYS A 180 8.02 -5.70 11.10
C LYS A 180 7.06 -6.11 9.99
N THR A 181 7.27 -5.53 8.82
CA THR A 181 6.62 -6.00 7.58
C THR A 181 7.46 -7.11 6.91
N PRO A 182 6.89 -7.94 6.02
CA PRO A 182 7.59 -9.08 5.42
C PRO A 182 8.87 -8.76 4.66
N LYS A 183 9.11 -7.50 4.29
CA LYS A 183 10.30 -7.07 3.54
C LYS A 183 11.44 -6.58 4.42
N GLU A 184 11.24 -6.48 5.72
CA GLU A 184 12.21 -5.88 6.65
C GLU A 184 13.05 -6.92 7.40
N ASN A 185 12.65 -8.20 7.41
CA ASN A 185 13.42 -9.27 8.04
C ASN A 185 13.01 -10.66 7.53
N GLU A 186 13.97 -11.58 7.47
CA GLU A 186 13.71 -13.00 7.19
C GLU A 186 13.59 -13.83 8.48
N GLU A 187 14.25 -13.39 9.55
CA GLU A 187 14.20 -14.03 10.86
C GLU A 187 13.07 -13.45 11.71
N TYR A 188 12.29 -14.34 12.33
CA TYR A 188 11.14 -14.00 13.17
C TYR A 188 10.88 -15.07 14.21
N ASP A 189 10.30 -14.66 15.34
CA ASP A 189 9.68 -15.58 16.31
C ASP A 189 8.27 -15.96 15.85
N TYR A 190 7.54 -15.00 15.26
CA TYR A 190 6.20 -15.20 14.72
C TYR A 190 5.99 -14.49 13.38
N PHE A 191 5.34 -15.18 12.45
CA PHE A 191 4.84 -14.62 11.20
C PHE A 191 3.32 -14.73 11.18
N ILE A 192 2.66 -13.58 11.10
CA ILE A 192 1.21 -13.45 11.17
C ILE A 192 0.71 -13.01 9.81
N LYS A 193 -0.20 -13.81 9.25
CA LYS A 193 -0.89 -13.48 8.01
C LYS A 193 -2.38 -13.24 8.30
N ILE A 194 -2.90 -12.11 7.85
CA ILE A 194 -4.31 -11.73 8.02
C ILE A 194 -5.05 -11.89 6.69
N ASP A 195 -6.24 -12.50 6.72
CA ASP A 195 -7.14 -12.66 5.58
C ASP A 195 -8.59 -12.41 6.05
N THR A 196 -9.06 -11.18 5.86
CA THR A 196 -10.42 -10.78 6.21
C THR A 196 -11.39 -11.24 5.14
N ARG A 197 -12.37 -12.06 5.52
CA ARG A 197 -13.43 -12.57 4.63
C ARG A 197 -14.68 -11.70 4.62
N LYS A 198 -14.89 -10.93 5.68
CA LYS A 198 -15.98 -9.96 5.80
C LYS A 198 -15.48 -8.77 6.59
N TYR A 199 -15.71 -7.57 6.06
CA TYR A 199 -15.51 -6.34 6.79
C TYR A 199 -16.61 -5.34 6.42
N ASN A 200 -17.21 -4.74 7.44
CA ASN A 200 -17.94 -3.49 7.36
C ASN A 200 -17.65 -2.68 8.63
N ASP A 201 -18.13 -1.43 8.67
CA ASP A 201 -17.83 -0.50 9.78
C ASP A 201 -18.35 -0.96 11.15
N THR A 202 -19.11 -2.06 11.22
CA THR A 202 -19.72 -2.57 12.46
C THR A 202 -19.38 -4.02 12.78
N SER A 203 -18.83 -4.80 11.83
CA SER A 203 -18.59 -6.23 11.98
C SER A 203 -17.50 -6.75 11.04
N CYS A 204 -16.80 -7.78 11.47
CA CYS A 204 -15.76 -8.43 10.66
C CYS A 204 -15.71 -9.94 10.89
N LYS A 205 -15.12 -10.65 9.93
CA LYS A 205 -14.74 -12.06 10.03
C LYS A 205 -13.41 -12.27 9.36
N THR A 206 -12.44 -12.76 10.13
CA THR A 206 -11.03 -12.74 9.76
C THR A 206 -10.36 -14.05 10.09
N TYR A 207 -9.53 -14.52 9.17
CA TYR A 207 -8.69 -15.69 9.36
C TYR A 207 -7.27 -15.20 9.60
N ILE A 208 -6.66 -15.66 10.68
CA ILE A 208 -5.30 -15.27 11.04
C ILE A 208 -4.47 -16.52 11.13
N THR A 209 -3.49 -16.65 10.24
CA THR A 209 -2.50 -17.73 10.32
C THR A 209 -1.29 -17.21 11.05
N VAL A 210 -0.94 -17.83 12.18
CA VAL A 210 0.31 -17.59 12.88
C VAL A 210 1.25 -18.75 12.58
N THR A 211 2.45 -18.44 12.13
CA THR A 211 3.55 -19.39 11.93
C THR A 211 4.65 -19.04 12.92
N ASP A 212 5.06 -19.98 13.77
CA ASP A 212 6.20 -19.75 14.68
C ASP A 212 7.55 -19.93 13.97
N LYS A 213 8.65 -19.66 14.69
CA LYS A 213 10.01 -19.88 14.19
C LYS A 213 10.33 -21.32 13.80
N PHE A 214 9.64 -22.29 14.40
CA PHE A 214 9.75 -23.72 14.08
C PHE A 214 8.83 -24.14 12.92
N LYS A 215 8.18 -23.17 12.27
CA LYS A 215 7.25 -23.34 11.16
C LYS A 215 5.95 -24.07 11.53
N ALA A 216 5.64 -24.22 12.81
CA ALA A 216 4.33 -24.69 13.25
C ALA A 216 3.28 -23.62 12.94
N LYS A 217 2.12 -24.05 12.42
CA LYS A 217 1.06 -23.16 11.94
C LYS A 217 -0.22 -23.36 12.72
N VAL A 218 -0.81 -22.27 13.18
CA VAL A 218 -2.14 -22.24 13.80
C VAL A 218 -2.99 -21.22 13.08
N THR A 219 -4.23 -21.58 12.76
CA THR A 219 -5.19 -20.66 12.16
C THR A 219 -6.29 -20.31 13.16
N TYR A 220 -6.45 -19.03 13.44
CA TYR A 220 -7.54 -18.49 14.24
C TYR A 220 -8.65 -17.96 13.32
N VAL A 221 -9.91 -18.22 13.68
CA VAL A 221 -11.06 -17.55 13.07
C VAL A 221 -11.58 -16.54 14.07
N ILE A 222 -11.49 -15.27 13.73
CA ILE A 222 -11.93 -14.17 14.59
C ILE A 222 -13.16 -13.53 13.97
N GLU A 223 -14.21 -13.38 14.77
CA GLU A 223 -15.38 -12.59 14.43
C GLU A 223 -15.42 -11.40 15.38
N GLY A 224 -15.63 -10.20 14.84
CA GLY A 224 -15.62 -8.97 15.63
C GLY A 224 -16.85 -8.12 15.37
N ASN A 225 -17.20 -7.31 16.36
CA ASN A 225 -18.19 -6.24 16.24
C ASN A 225 -17.60 -4.94 16.78
N TYR A 226 -17.88 -3.85 16.09
CA TYR A 226 -17.51 -2.51 16.54
C TYR A 226 -18.65 -1.95 17.40
N THR A 227 -18.41 -1.79 18.70
CA THR A 227 -19.37 -1.24 19.67
C THR A 227 -18.65 -0.29 20.61
N ASN A 228 -19.35 0.75 21.11
CA ASN A 228 -18.80 1.70 22.08
C ASN A 228 -17.42 2.28 21.71
N SER A 229 -17.25 2.64 20.43
CA SER A 229 -16.01 3.22 19.88
C SER A 229 -14.78 2.30 19.91
N GLY A 230 -14.98 0.98 19.91
CA GLY A 230 -13.88 0.02 19.81
C GLY A 230 -14.29 -1.32 19.18
N TRP A 231 -13.32 -2.08 18.71
CA TRP A 231 -13.53 -3.43 18.21
C TRP A 231 -13.50 -4.45 19.35
N SER A 232 -14.55 -5.25 19.46
CA SER A 232 -14.61 -6.43 20.34
C SER A 232 -14.57 -7.71 19.51
N TYR A 233 -13.75 -8.67 19.93
CA TYR A 233 -13.47 -9.88 19.16
C TYR A 233 -13.82 -11.16 19.93
N TYR A 234 -14.42 -12.09 19.20
CA TYR A 234 -14.62 -13.47 19.62
C TYR A 234 -13.78 -14.39 18.76
N ILE A 235 -12.96 -15.24 19.40
CA ILE A 235 -12.08 -16.19 18.71
C ILE A 235 -12.79 -17.55 18.68
N LYS A 236 -13.09 -18.03 17.47
CA LYS A 236 -13.54 -19.40 17.20
C LYS A 236 -12.32 -20.27 16.89
N PHE A 237 -12.22 -21.40 17.56
CA PHE A 237 -11.27 -22.45 17.23
C PHE A 237 -11.78 -23.25 16.03
N LYS A 238 -10.88 -23.64 15.14
CA LYS A 238 -11.16 -24.60 14.08
C LYS A 238 -10.19 -25.76 14.18
#